data_AF-A0A7C5VUS6-F1
#
_entry.id   AF-A0A7C5VUS6-F1
#
_cell.length_a   1.000
_cell.length_b   1.000
_cell.length_c   1.000
_cell.angle_alpha   90.00
_cell.angle_beta   90.00
_cell.angle_gamma   90.00
#
_symmetry.space_group_name_H-M   'P 1'
#
loop_
_entity.id
_entity.type
_entity.pdbx_description
1 polymer ?
#
loop_
_entity_poly.entity_id
_entity_poly.type
_entity_poly.pdbx_seq_one_letter_code
_entity_poly.pdbx_strand_id
1 'polypeptide(L)'
;MARRDPDAPKRLAIIASKGTLDFAYPPFILGSTAAAMGWEVGIFFTFYGLPLLLRNYDPKVSPLGNPAMPLKMPFGPPGFRQISWPIPAIVEALPGFSLLATSLMQETFKQKGVPSLLELRQMCIDAGVNLIACQMTMDVFGFKKEDFIPECTVGGAATFLEFAGDADVSLFV
;
A
#
# COMPACT_ATOMS: atom_id res chain seq x y z
N MET A 1 19.09 20.05 15.35
CA MET A 1 18.60 19.12 14.30
C MET A 1 19.83 18.59 13.60
N ALA A 2 20.12 17.30 13.75
CA ALA A 2 21.28 16.69 13.14
C ALA A 2 21.09 16.77 11.62
N ARG A 3 21.90 17.57 10.94
CA ARG A 3 21.99 17.49 9.49
C ARG A 3 22.73 16.19 9.23
N ARG A 4 21.99 15.19 8.73
CA ARG A 4 22.55 13.93 8.28
C ARG A 4 23.71 14.20 7.30
N ASP A 5 24.67 13.28 7.26
CA ASP A 5 25.80 13.35 6.34
C ASP A 5 25.29 13.66 4.91
N PRO A 6 25.77 14.73 4.25
CA PRO A 6 25.37 15.10 2.89
C PRO A 6 25.59 14.00 1.86
N ASP A 7 26.53 13.08 2.13
CA ASP A 7 26.86 11.96 1.26
C ASP A 7 26.05 10.69 1.60
N ALA A 8 25.23 10.72 2.65
CA ALA A 8 24.36 9.60 2.99
C ALA A 8 23.24 9.41 1.95
N PRO A 9 22.80 8.17 1.71
CA PRO A 9 21.65 7.91 0.84
C PRO A 9 20.41 8.65 1.32
N LYS A 10 19.63 9.22 0.40
CA LYS A 10 18.36 9.89 0.74
C LYS A 10 17.41 8.94 1.47
N ARG A 11 16.54 9.48 2.31
CA ARG A 11 15.53 8.74 3.08
C ARG A 11 14.10 9.05 2.63
N LEU A 12 13.31 7.99 2.47
CA LEU A 12 11.87 8.05 2.30
C LEU A 12 11.16 7.39 3.49
N ALA A 13 10.40 8.17 4.24
CA ALA A 13 9.53 7.69 5.30
C ALA A 13 8.07 7.73 4.85
N ILE A 14 7.36 6.60 4.96
CA ILE A 14 5.95 6.49 4.59
C ILE A 14 5.15 5.95 5.77
N ILE A 15 4.01 6.58 6.09
CA ILE A 15 2.99 5.96 6.93
C ILE A 15 1.91 5.38 6.01
N ALA A 16 1.69 4.08 6.09
CA ALA A 16 0.62 3.36 5.40
C ALA A 16 -0.53 3.08 6.39
N SER A 17 -1.58 3.88 6.30
CA SER A 17 -2.71 3.87 7.24
C SER A 17 -3.96 3.14 6.71
N LYS A 18 -4.03 2.99 5.39
CA LYS A 18 -5.15 2.39 4.65
C LYS A 18 -4.75 1.06 4.03
N GLY A 19 -5.69 0.12 3.94
CA GLY A 19 -5.42 -1.23 3.44
C GLY A 19 -6.44 -1.77 2.46
N THR A 20 -7.28 -0.93 1.85
CA THR A 20 -8.00 -1.35 0.63
C THR A 20 -7.03 -1.36 -0.54
N LEU A 21 -7.32 -2.19 -1.55
CA LEU A 21 -6.38 -2.47 -2.63
C LEU A 21 -5.83 -1.20 -3.30
N ASP A 22 -6.69 -0.23 -3.58
CA ASP A 22 -6.34 1.06 -4.20
C ASP A 22 -5.39 1.93 -3.39
N PHE A 23 -5.54 1.97 -2.07
CA PHE A 23 -4.63 2.70 -1.18
C PHE A 23 -3.38 1.90 -0.80
N ALA A 24 -3.38 0.59 -1.04
CA ALA A 24 -2.23 -0.27 -0.77
C ALA A 24 -1.12 -0.14 -1.83
N TYR A 25 -1.46 0.24 -3.07
CA TYR A 25 -0.47 0.40 -4.15
C TYR A 25 0.54 1.53 -3.91
N PRO A 26 0.14 2.77 -3.58
CA PRO A 26 1.06 3.89 -3.47
C PRO A 26 2.25 3.66 -2.51
N PRO A 27 2.10 3.13 -1.27
CA PRO A 27 3.24 2.95 -0.39
C PRO A 27 4.26 1.95 -0.95
N PHE A 28 3.83 0.85 -1.57
CA PHE A 28 4.76 -0.12 -2.15
C PHE A 28 5.36 0.35 -3.48
N ILE A 29 4.62 1.07 -4.34
CA ILE A 29 5.17 1.67 -5.57
C ILE A 29 6.26 2.68 -5.22
N LEU A 30 5.96 3.61 -4.32
CA LEU A 30 6.92 4.63 -3.91
C LEU A 30 8.12 4.02 -3.19
N GLY A 31 7.87 3.04 -2.30
CA GLY A 31 8.93 2.37 -1.57
C GLY A 31 9.88 1.59 -2.47
N SER A 32 9.36 0.74 -3.35
CA SER A 32 10.18 -0.03 -4.30
C SER A 32 10.94 0.88 -5.28
N THR A 33 10.29 1.94 -5.77
CA THR A 33 10.95 2.91 -6.67
C THR A 33 12.08 3.67 -5.97
N ALA A 34 11.84 4.18 -4.76
CA ALA A 34 12.86 4.90 -4.01
C ALA A 34 14.03 3.98 -3.64
N ALA A 35 13.77 2.74 -3.24
CA ALA A 35 14.81 1.76 -2.98
C ALA A 35 15.63 1.46 -4.24
N ALA A 36 14.99 1.33 -5.41
CA ALA A 36 15.69 1.17 -6.69
C ALA A 36 16.54 2.41 -7.08
N MET A 37 16.19 3.61 -6.59
CA MET A 37 16.99 4.83 -6.72
C MET A 37 18.14 4.92 -5.70
N GLY A 38 18.34 3.89 -4.87
CA GLY A 38 19.36 3.83 -3.83
C GLY A 38 18.98 4.58 -2.56
N TRP A 39 17.71 4.86 -2.31
CA TRP A 39 17.27 5.52 -1.08
C TRP A 39 17.07 4.51 0.04
N GLU A 40 17.31 4.93 1.28
CA GLU A 40 16.85 4.21 2.46
C GLU A 40 15.35 4.44 2.63
N VAL A 41 14.57 3.37 2.74
CA VAL A 41 13.10 3.46 2.80
C VAL A 41 12.58 2.79 4.07
N GLY A 42 11.71 3.49 4.78
CA GLY A 42 10.95 2.96 5.91
C GLY A 42 9.46 3.17 5.70
N ILE A 43 8.68 2.09 5.77
CA ILE A 43 7.22 2.14 5.66
C ILE A 43 6.60 1.65 6.97
N PHE A 44 5.87 2.52 7.65
CA PHE A 44 5.16 2.22 8.90
C PHE A 44 3.70 1.88 8.63
N PHE A 45 3.34 0.62 8.87
CA PHE A 45 2.00 0.09 8.66
C PHE A 45 1.21 0.16 9.96
N THR A 46 0.16 0.96 9.96
CA THR A 46 -0.68 1.22 11.13
C THR A 46 -2.16 1.14 10.77
N PHE A 47 -3.02 0.99 11.78
CA PHE A 47 -4.47 0.82 11.62
C PHE A 47 -4.82 -0.15 10.48
N TYR A 48 -5.61 0.30 9.50
CA TYR A 48 -6.10 -0.52 8.40
C TYR A 48 -5.01 -0.88 7.38
N GLY A 49 -3.84 -0.23 7.43
CA GLY A 49 -2.67 -0.60 6.63
C GLY A 49 -1.90 -1.79 7.19
N LEU A 50 -2.01 -2.09 8.50
CA LEU A 50 -1.30 -3.22 9.13
C LEU A 50 -1.57 -4.58 8.45
N PRO A 51 -2.82 -4.93 8.06
CA PRO A 51 -3.12 -6.15 7.33
C PRO A 51 -2.32 -6.38 6.03
N LEU A 52 -1.75 -5.34 5.41
CA LEU A 52 -0.92 -5.47 4.21
C LEU A 52 0.33 -6.34 4.43
N LEU A 53 0.76 -6.49 5.69
CA LEU A 53 1.89 -7.33 6.10
C LEU A 53 1.49 -8.77 6.44
N LEU A 54 0.20 -9.14 6.41
CA LEU A 54 -0.23 -10.51 6.67
C LEU A 54 0.32 -11.47 5.63
N ARG A 55 0.65 -12.69 6.05
CA ARG A 55 1.12 -13.75 5.12
C ARG A 55 0.08 -14.04 4.04
N ASN A 56 -1.18 -14.20 4.47
CA ASN A 56 -2.33 -14.48 3.62
C ASN A 56 -3.23 -13.25 3.50
N TYR A 57 -2.71 -12.21 2.86
CA TYR A 57 -3.50 -11.00 2.60
C TYR A 57 -4.35 -11.16 1.33
N ASP A 58 -5.67 -10.93 1.45
CA ASP A 58 -6.62 -10.94 0.34
C ASP A 58 -6.99 -9.50 -0.07
N PRO A 59 -6.36 -8.95 -1.13
CA PRO A 59 -6.57 -7.57 -1.57
C PRO A 59 -8.00 -7.32 -2.07
N LYS A 60 -8.75 -6.46 -1.37
CA LYS A 60 -10.10 -6.03 -1.79
C LYS A 60 -10.18 -4.52 -1.97
N VAL A 61 -10.87 -4.11 -3.02
CA VAL A 61 -11.26 -2.72 -3.28
C VAL A 61 -12.50 -2.38 -2.45
N SER A 62 -12.57 -1.15 -1.97
CA SER A 62 -13.80 -0.58 -1.38
C SER A 62 -14.24 0.66 -2.19
N PRO A 63 -15.15 0.52 -3.17
CA PRO A 63 -15.66 1.66 -3.94
C PRO A 63 -16.31 2.71 -3.03
N LEU A 64 -17.06 2.26 -2.02
CA LEU A 64 -17.64 3.12 -0.98
C LEU A 64 -16.59 3.89 -0.16
N GLY A 65 -15.39 3.32 0.00
CA GLY A 65 -14.27 3.93 0.71
C GLY A 65 -13.45 4.91 -0.13
N ASN A 66 -13.64 4.91 -1.45
CA ASN A 66 -12.96 5.80 -2.38
C ASN A 66 -13.88 6.22 -3.54
N PRO A 67 -14.70 7.29 -3.35
CA PRO A 67 -15.62 7.76 -4.37
C PRO A 67 -14.93 8.34 -5.62
N ALA A 68 -13.60 8.54 -5.56
CA ALA A 68 -12.81 8.99 -6.69
C ALA A 68 -12.32 7.84 -7.59
N MET A 69 -12.62 6.57 -7.26
CA MET A 69 -12.18 5.43 -8.06
C MET A 69 -12.88 5.42 -9.44
N PRO A 70 -12.13 5.55 -10.55
CA PRO A 70 -12.72 5.45 -11.88
C PRO A 70 -12.94 3.97 -12.24
N LEU A 71 -14.17 3.49 -12.19
CA LEU A 71 -14.51 2.18 -12.73
C LEU A 71 -14.50 2.24 -14.26
N LYS A 72 -13.50 1.57 -14.85
CA LYS A 72 -13.35 1.36 -16.28
C LYS A 72 -13.46 -0.12 -16.59
N MET A 73 -14.14 -0.46 -17.67
CA MET A 73 -14.30 -1.85 -18.08
C MET A 73 -12.99 -2.35 -18.69
N PRO A 74 -12.44 -3.50 -18.24
CA PRO A 74 -11.20 -4.06 -18.79
C PRO A 74 -11.40 -4.74 -20.16
N PHE A 75 -12.65 -4.95 -20.60
CA PHE A 75 -13.00 -5.60 -21.86
C PHE A 75 -13.86 -4.68 -22.75
N GLY A 76 -13.80 -4.91 -24.07
CA GLY A 76 -14.56 -4.18 -25.08
C GLY A 76 -13.71 -3.35 -26.06
N PRO A 77 -14.34 -2.62 -27.00
CA PRO A 77 -13.63 -1.74 -27.94
C PRO A 77 -12.87 -0.62 -27.21
N PRO A 78 -11.81 -0.04 -27.79
CA PRO A 78 -10.98 0.99 -27.15
C PRO A 78 -11.79 2.18 -26.59
N GLY A 79 -12.81 2.63 -27.32
CA GLY A 79 -13.70 3.72 -26.86
C GLY A 79 -14.51 3.35 -25.62
N PHE A 80 -14.91 2.08 -25.48
CA PHE A 80 -15.69 1.60 -24.33
C PHE A 80 -14.86 1.51 -23.05
N ARG A 81 -13.57 1.12 -23.16
CA ARG A 81 -12.63 1.03 -22.02
C ARG A 81 -12.23 2.39 -21.44
N GLN A 82 -12.43 3.47 -22.19
CA GLN A 82 -12.11 4.83 -21.74
C GLN A 82 -13.24 5.52 -20.98
N ILE A 83 -14.46 4.99 -21.07
CA ILE A 83 -15.63 5.53 -20.36
C ILE A 83 -15.44 5.26 -18.87
N SER A 84 -15.37 6.35 -18.08
CA SER A 84 -15.46 6.27 -16.62
C SER A 84 -16.93 6.12 -16.28
N TRP A 85 -17.34 4.95 -15.82
CA TRP A 85 -18.72 4.70 -15.44
C TRP A 85 -18.98 5.27 -14.04
N PRO A 86 -19.81 6.31 -13.89
CA PRO A 86 -20.22 6.78 -12.57
C PRO A 86 -21.14 5.72 -11.98
N ILE A 87 -20.72 5.07 -10.91
CA ILE A 87 -21.53 4.05 -10.25
C ILE A 87 -22.41 4.74 -9.21
N PRO A 88 -23.74 4.63 -9.30
CA PRO A 88 -24.62 5.16 -8.28
C PRO A 88 -24.32 4.50 -6.93
N ALA A 89 -24.32 5.26 -5.84
CA ALA A 89 -24.02 4.76 -4.49
C ALA A 89 -24.86 3.52 -4.08
N ILE A 90 -26.09 3.42 -4.59
CA ILE A 90 -26.96 2.25 -4.33
C ILE A 90 -26.42 0.95 -4.96
N VAL A 91 -25.71 1.04 -6.09
CA VAL A 91 -25.08 -0.10 -6.75
C VAL A 91 -23.84 -0.53 -5.98
N GLU A 92 -23.11 0.42 -5.40
CA GLU A 92 -21.93 0.13 -4.57
C GLU A 92 -22.28 -0.60 -3.28
N ALA A 93 -23.47 -0.35 -2.73
CA ALA A 93 -23.99 -1.02 -1.54
C ALA A 93 -24.49 -2.46 -1.81
N LEU A 94 -24.52 -2.91 -3.07
CA LEU A 94 -24.96 -4.27 -3.40
C LEU A 94 -23.94 -5.31 -2.91
N PRO A 95 -24.39 -6.39 -2.25
CA PRO A 95 -23.52 -7.49 -1.85
C PRO A 95 -22.77 -8.07 -3.07
N GLY A 96 -21.44 -8.19 -2.97
CA GLY A 96 -20.60 -8.74 -4.03
C GLY A 96 -20.06 -7.72 -5.05
N PHE A 97 -20.54 -6.46 -5.02
CA PHE A 97 -20.02 -5.43 -5.92
C PHE A 97 -18.53 -5.14 -5.70
N SER A 98 -18.06 -5.17 -4.44
CA SER A 98 -16.64 -5.00 -4.10
C SER A 98 -15.73 -6.08 -4.72
N LEU A 99 -16.19 -7.33 -4.79
CA LEU A 99 -15.45 -8.43 -5.42
C LEU A 99 -15.38 -8.24 -6.93
N LEU A 100 -16.49 -7.84 -7.55
CA LEU A 100 -16.52 -7.54 -8.98
C LEU A 100 -15.60 -6.36 -9.30
N ALA A 101 -15.67 -5.26 -8.55
CA ALA A 101 -14.79 -4.11 -8.71
C ALA A 101 -13.30 -4.49 -8.53
N THR A 102 -13.00 -5.33 -7.54
CA THR A 102 -11.65 -5.86 -7.32
C THR A 102 -11.14 -6.65 -8.52
N SER A 103 -11.96 -7.56 -9.05
CA SER A 103 -11.60 -8.37 -10.22
C SER A 103 -11.39 -7.52 -11.47
N LEU A 104 -12.25 -6.52 -11.71
CA LEU A 104 -12.09 -5.60 -12.85
C LEU A 104 -10.82 -4.77 -12.73
N MET A 105 -10.47 -4.30 -11.53
CA MET A 105 -9.24 -3.55 -11.27
C MET A 105 -8.00 -4.42 -11.49
N GLN A 106 -7.98 -5.64 -10.93
CA GLN A 106 -6.86 -6.57 -11.10
C GLN A 106 -6.65 -6.95 -12.57
N GLU A 107 -7.72 -7.21 -13.32
CA GLU A 107 -7.64 -7.51 -14.75
C GLU A 107 -7.11 -6.30 -15.55
N THR A 108 -7.56 -5.09 -15.22
CA THR A 108 -7.04 -3.86 -15.83
C THR A 108 -5.55 -3.69 -15.57
N PHE A 109 -5.09 -4.01 -14.36
CA PHE A 109 -3.69 -3.90 -13.97
C PHE A 109 -2.82 -4.92 -14.72
N LYS A 110 -3.29 -6.17 -14.80
CA LYS A 110 -2.64 -7.22 -15.58
C LYS A 110 -2.49 -6.85 -17.06
N GLN A 111 -3.54 -6.32 -17.68
CA GLN A 111 -3.49 -5.88 -19.08
C GLN A 111 -2.52 -4.71 -19.32
N LYS A 112 -2.31 -3.86 -18.31
CA LYS A 112 -1.39 -2.71 -18.37
C LYS A 112 0.02 -3.03 -17.87
N GLY A 113 0.30 -4.28 -17.49
CA GLY A 113 1.60 -4.67 -16.95
C GLY A 113 1.93 -4.04 -15.60
N VAL A 114 0.92 -3.65 -14.82
CA VAL A 114 1.12 -3.18 -13.45
C VAL A 114 1.34 -4.41 -12.55
N PRO A 115 2.46 -4.50 -11.83
CA PRO A 115 2.68 -5.60 -10.89
C PRO A 115 1.58 -5.67 -9.84
N SER A 116 1.22 -6.86 -9.42
CA SER A 116 0.29 -7.07 -8.31
C SER A 116 0.83 -6.49 -7.01
N LEU A 117 -0.06 -6.26 -6.05
CA LEU A 117 0.32 -5.75 -4.74
C LEU A 117 1.34 -6.65 -4.02
N LEU A 118 1.19 -7.98 -4.14
CA LEU A 118 2.12 -8.93 -3.51
C LEU A 118 3.50 -8.91 -4.20
N GLU A 119 3.55 -8.74 -5.51
CA GLU A 119 4.80 -8.54 -6.24
C GLU A 119 5.47 -7.22 -5.82
N LEU A 120 4.71 -6.13 -5.67
CA LEU A 120 5.23 -4.85 -5.15
C LEU A 120 5.78 -4.99 -3.73
N ARG A 121 5.07 -5.71 -2.87
CA ARG A 121 5.55 -6.03 -1.51
C ARG A 121 6.85 -6.82 -1.58
N GLN A 122 6.94 -7.83 -2.45
CA GLN A 122 8.14 -8.62 -2.61
C GLN A 122 9.31 -7.78 -3.12
N MET A 123 9.09 -6.88 -4.09
CA MET A 123 10.12 -5.96 -4.57
C MET A 123 10.64 -5.04 -3.46
N CYS A 124 9.77 -4.57 -2.56
CA CYS A 124 10.20 -3.83 -1.38
C CYS A 124 11.07 -4.67 -0.44
N ILE A 125 10.69 -5.93 -0.20
CA ILE A 125 11.47 -6.86 0.64
C ILE A 125 12.85 -7.10 0.01
N ASP A 126 12.89 -7.44 -1.27
CA ASP A 126 14.14 -7.74 -2.00
C ASP A 126 15.08 -6.53 -2.06
N ALA A 127 14.51 -5.32 -2.10
CA ALA A 127 15.25 -4.06 -2.09
C ALA A 127 15.64 -3.57 -0.68
N GLY A 128 15.33 -4.32 0.38
CA GLY A 128 15.71 -3.97 1.76
C GLY A 128 14.91 -2.83 2.37
N VAL A 129 13.68 -2.58 1.89
CA VAL A 129 12.77 -1.60 2.50
C VAL A 129 12.40 -2.06 3.93
N ASN A 130 12.56 -1.17 4.91
CA ASN A 130 12.16 -1.48 6.28
C ASN A 130 10.63 -1.40 6.43
N LEU A 131 9.97 -2.56 6.44
CA LEU A 131 8.53 -2.70 6.65
C LEU A 131 8.23 -2.79 8.15
N ILE A 132 7.73 -1.73 8.76
CA ILE A 132 7.53 -1.61 10.21
C ILE A 132 6.05 -1.84 10.55
N ALA A 133 5.75 -2.93 11.25
CA ALA A 133 4.44 -3.21 11.81
C ALA A 133 4.24 -2.44 13.12
N CYS A 134 3.19 -1.62 13.21
CA CYS A 134 2.85 -0.86 14.41
C CYS A 134 2.41 -1.80 15.55
N GLN A 135 3.24 -1.89 16.61
CA GLN A 135 2.94 -2.70 17.79
C GLN A 135 1.58 -2.37 18.41
N MET A 136 1.27 -1.08 18.59
CA MET A 136 0.00 -0.65 19.18
C MET A 136 -1.20 -1.09 18.35
N THR A 137 -1.09 -1.06 17.01
CA THR A 137 -2.17 -1.56 16.14
C THR A 137 -2.29 -3.08 16.22
N MET A 138 -1.18 -3.80 16.32
CA MET A 138 -1.21 -5.25 16.56
C MET A 138 -1.96 -5.56 17.84
N ASP A 139 -1.66 -4.86 18.93
CA ASP A 139 -2.31 -5.05 20.24
C ASP A 139 -3.81 -4.72 20.19
N VAL A 140 -4.18 -3.60 19.55
CA VAL A 140 -5.58 -3.15 19.43
C VAL A 140 -6.44 -4.14 18.62
N PHE A 141 -5.88 -4.73 17.56
CA PHE A 141 -6.61 -5.67 16.71
C PHE A 141 -6.36 -7.15 17.03
N GLY A 142 -5.53 -7.43 18.04
CA GLY A 142 -5.25 -8.78 18.50
C GLY A 142 -4.38 -9.61 17.54
N PHE A 143 -3.55 -8.97 16.71
CA PHE A 143 -2.61 -9.67 15.85
C PHE A 143 -1.35 -10.08 16.61
N LYS A 144 -0.77 -11.20 16.21
CA LYS A 144 0.52 -11.68 16.69
C LYS A 144 1.58 -11.54 15.61
N LYS A 145 2.86 -11.50 16.02
CA LYS A 145 3.97 -11.38 15.08
C LYS A 145 3.97 -12.52 14.03
N GLU A 146 3.51 -13.71 14.41
CA GLU A 146 3.48 -14.88 13.53
C GLU A 146 2.47 -14.76 12.38
N ASP A 147 1.48 -13.89 12.49
CA ASP A 147 0.46 -13.64 11.45
C ASP A 147 1.05 -12.88 10.24
N PHE A 148 2.17 -12.18 10.46
CA PHE A 148 2.82 -11.35 9.47
C PHE A 148 3.95 -12.06 8.74
N ILE A 149 4.37 -11.48 7.62
CA ILE A 149 5.59 -11.86 6.92
C ILE A 149 6.80 -11.76 7.86
N PRO A 150 7.77 -12.69 7.78
CA PRO A 150 8.93 -12.69 8.67
C PRO A 150 9.83 -11.46 8.48
N GLU A 151 9.83 -10.86 7.28
CA GLU A 151 10.69 -9.74 6.90
C GLU A 151 10.25 -8.39 7.48
N CYS A 152 9.02 -8.27 7.99
CA CYS A 152 8.63 -7.04 8.67
C CYS A 152 9.26 -6.95 10.06
N THR A 153 9.57 -5.73 10.51
CA THR A 153 9.99 -5.46 11.89
C THR A 153 8.77 -5.02 12.69
N VAL A 154 8.84 -5.12 14.02
CA VAL A 154 7.80 -4.58 14.91
C VAL A 154 8.35 -3.33 15.57
N GLY A 155 7.59 -2.24 15.50
CA GLY A 155 8.03 -0.95 16.00
C GLY A 155 6.87 -0.10 16.49
N GLY A 156 7.18 0.84 17.39
CA GLY A 156 6.25 1.86 17.86
C GLY A 156 6.40 3.17 17.10
N ALA A 157 5.63 4.19 17.52
CA ALA A 157 5.76 5.54 16.96
C ALA A 157 7.18 6.11 17.10
N ALA A 158 7.87 5.82 18.22
CA ALA A 158 9.26 6.24 18.44
C ALA A 158 10.21 5.67 17.37
N THR A 159 10.13 4.36 17.10
CA THR A 159 10.92 3.69 16.06
C THR A 159 10.74 4.35 14.69
N PHE A 160 9.51 4.71 14.33
CA PHE A 160 9.26 5.40 13.07
C PHE A 160 9.78 6.84 13.08
N LEU A 161 9.58 7.59 14.17
CA LEU A 161 10.01 8.99 14.27
C LEU A 161 11.53 9.13 14.31
N GLU A 162 12.26 8.17 14.88
CA GLU A 162 13.72 8.13 14.79
C GLU A 162 14.21 8.01 13.34
N PHE A 163 13.56 7.18 12.53
CA PHE A 163 13.88 7.07 11.11
C PHE A 163 13.43 8.30 10.31
N ALA A 164 12.20 8.77 10.56
CA ALA A 164 11.57 9.85 9.83
C ALA A 164 12.10 11.25 10.18
N GLY A 165 12.71 11.41 11.36
CA GLY A 165 13.25 12.70 11.82
C GLY A 165 14.32 13.29 10.91
N ASP A 166 15.06 12.43 10.21
CA ASP A 166 16.10 12.80 9.24
C ASP A 166 15.73 12.39 7.80
N ALA A 167 14.45 12.20 7.51
CA ALA A 167 14.00 11.83 6.16
C ALA A 167 13.95 13.03 5.22
N ASP A 168 14.43 12.85 3.98
CA ASP A 168 14.33 13.85 2.91
C ASP A 168 12.88 14.02 2.43
N VAL A 169 12.12 12.92 2.45
CA VAL A 169 10.71 12.89 2.06
C VAL A 169 9.93 12.09 3.09
N SER A 170 8.84 12.67 3.60
CA SER A 170 7.91 12.01 4.53
C SER A 170 6.48 12.12 4.00
N LEU A 171 5.78 10.98 3.89
CA LEU A 171 4.44 10.89 3.32
C LEU A 171 3.49 10.14 4.25
N PHE A 172 2.23 10.57 4.28
CA PHE A 172 1.13 9.84 4.92
C PHE A 172 0.14 9.39 3.86
N VAL A 173 -0.15 8.09 3.82
CA VAL A 173 -0.91 7.43 2.76
C VAL A 173 -2.08 6.62 3.33
#